data_AF-A0A0F5YCR7-F1
#
_entry.id   AF-A0A0F5YCR7-F1
#
_cell.length_a   1.000
_cell.length_b   1.000
_cell.length_c   1.000
_cell.angle_alpha   90.00
_cell.angle_beta   90.00
_cell.angle_gamma   90.00
#
_symmetry.space_group_name_H-M   'P 1'
#
loop_
_entity.id
_entity.type
_entity.pdbx_description
1 polymer ?
#
loop_
_entity_poly.entity_id
_entity_poly.type
_entity_poly.pdbx_seq_one_letter_code
_entity_poly.pdbx_strand_id
1 'polypeptide(L)'
;MPVELSRLEQHQILKNLLVIEIMINQLFTNTASALCYSIIQHCCQSSLSPLNFPHNDVVRFVLQQHSRMPDYLRFPIIFLTLFFNFWGIIIMGSPFHRQPHTLRLQQISAWKNARLSICRDLMRFYESLVVLCWQSYQINTLE
;
A
#
# COMPACT_ATOMS: atom_id res chain seq x y z
N MET A 1 -41.06 -5.55 -21.26
CA MET A 1 -40.41 -4.38 -21.87
C MET A 1 -39.06 -4.22 -21.18
N PRO A 2 -37.91 -4.48 -21.85
CA PRO A 2 -36.62 -4.27 -21.23
C PRO A 2 -36.31 -2.77 -21.25
N VAL A 3 -35.93 -2.24 -20.09
CA VAL A 3 -35.57 -0.84 -19.87
C VAL A 3 -34.28 -0.55 -20.65
N GLU A 4 -34.41 0.14 -21.78
CA GLU A 4 -33.30 0.77 -22.47
C GLU A 4 -32.82 1.92 -21.56
N LEU A 5 -31.92 1.63 -20.62
CA LEU A 5 -31.25 2.67 -19.84
C LEU A 5 -30.68 3.69 -20.83
N SER A 6 -31.05 4.95 -20.69
CA SER A 6 -30.65 5.98 -21.64
C SER A 6 -29.12 6.00 -21.78
N ARG A 7 -28.61 6.12 -23.00
CA ARG A 7 -27.17 6.11 -23.32
C ARG A 7 -26.36 7.09 -22.46
N LEU A 8 -27.00 8.16 -21.99
CA LEU A 8 -26.44 9.17 -21.09
C LEU A 8 -26.23 8.64 -19.66
N GLU A 9 -27.18 7.87 -19.13
CA GLU A 9 -27.06 7.22 -17.82
C GLU A 9 -25.94 6.18 -17.82
N GLN A 10 -25.84 5.37 -18.88
CA GLN A 10 -24.75 4.39 -19.00
C GLN A 10 -23.37 5.06 -19.05
N HIS A 11 -23.24 6.17 -19.80
CA HIS A 11 -21.98 6.90 -19.88
C HIS A 11 -21.61 7.57 -18.54
N GLN A 12 -22.60 8.06 -17.79
CA GLN A 12 -22.39 8.62 -16.46
C GLN A 12 -21.97 7.54 -15.45
N ILE A 13 -22.60 6.37 -15.49
CA ILE A 13 -22.24 5.23 -14.62
C ILE A 13 -20.79 4.79 -14.90
N LEU A 14 -20.40 4.67 -16.18
CA LEU A 14 -19.03 4.30 -16.54
C LEU A 14 -18.01 5.35 -16.06
N LYS A 15 -18.32 6.64 -16.19
CA LYS A 15 -17.46 7.72 -15.65
C LYS A 15 -17.32 7.63 -14.13
N ASN A 16 -18.43 7.45 -13.41
CA ASN A 16 -18.41 7.34 -11.96
C ASN A 16 -17.60 6.12 -11.50
N LEU A 17 -17.75 4.97 -12.17
CA LEU A 17 -16.98 3.76 -11.86
C LEU A 17 -15.48 3.97 -12.07
N LEU A 18 -15.09 4.60 -13.18
CA LEU A 18 -13.70 4.89 -13.51
C LEU A 18 -13.08 5.88 -12.51
N VAL A 19 -13.82 6.90 -12.08
CA VAL A 19 -13.39 7.82 -11.01
C VAL A 19 -13.16 7.09 -9.70
N ILE A 20 -14.07 6.19 -9.30
CA ILE A 20 -13.93 5.38 -8.09
C ILE A 20 -12.67 4.50 -8.17
N GLU A 21 -12.43 3.87 -9.31
CA GLU A 21 -11.25 3.05 -9.54
C GLU A 21 -9.94 3.87 -9.43
N ILE A 22 -9.90 5.07 -10.03
CA ILE A 22 -8.74 5.98 -9.91
C ILE A 22 -8.51 6.36 -8.44
N MET A 23 -9.56 6.74 -7.71
CA MET A 23 -9.45 7.14 -6.31
C MET A 23 -8.96 5.98 -5.42
N ILE A 24 -9.46 4.76 -5.65
CA ILE A 24 -9.01 3.56 -4.93
C ILE A 24 -7.53 3.29 -5.19
N ASN A 25 -7.10 3.35 -6.45
CA ASN A 25 -5.70 3.14 -6.81
C ASN A 25 -4.78 4.21 -6.20
N GLN A 26 -5.21 5.47 -6.15
CA GLN A 26 -4.46 6.54 -5.49
C GLN A 26 -4.35 6.32 -3.98
N LEU A 27 -5.46 5.97 -3.31
CA LEU A 27 -5.47 5.66 -1.88
C LEU A 27 -4.56 4.47 -1.56
N PHE A 28 -4.68 3.40 -2.34
CA PHE A 28 -3.81 2.23 -2.23
C PHE A 28 -2.33 2.62 -2.37
N THR A 29 -1.99 3.37 -3.41
CA THR A 29 -0.62 3.81 -3.69
C THR A 29 -0.06 4.64 -2.55
N ASN A 30 -0.83 5.59 -2.03
CA ASN A 30 -0.41 6.44 -0.92
C ASN A 30 -0.20 5.63 0.37
N THR A 31 -1.09 4.71 0.68
CA THR A 31 -0.97 3.85 1.87
C THR A 31 0.20 2.87 1.74
N ALA A 32 0.36 2.21 0.59
CA ALA A 32 1.47 1.32 0.31
C ALA A 32 2.81 2.05 0.38
N SER A 33 2.87 3.28 -0.17
CA SER A 33 4.06 4.13 -0.08
C SER A 33 4.37 4.46 1.38
N ALA A 34 3.38 4.95 2.14
CA ALA A 34 3.55 5.28 3.55
C ALA A 34 4.00 4.07 4.40
N LEU A 35 3.49 2.87 4.10
CA LEU A 35 3.91 1.61 4.72
C LEU A 35 5.38 1.30 4.40
N CYS A 36 5.77 1.35 3.13
CA CYS A 36 7.15 1.10 2.72
C CYS A 36 8.11 2.08 3.40
N TYR A 37 7.79 3.38 3.41
CA TYR A 37 8.58 4.39 4.12
C TYR A 37 8.73 4.07 5.61
N SER A 38 7.64 3.69 6.29
CA SER A 38 7.70 3.33 7.71
C SER A 38 8.52 2.06 7.98
N ILE A 39 8.43 1.05 7.10
CA ILE A 39 9.19 -0.20 7.23
C ILE A 39 10.68 0.05 6.97
N ILE A 40 11.03 0.77 5.89
CA ILE A 40 12.42 1.12 5.57
C ILE A 40 13.04 1.92 6.72
N GLN A 41 12.32 2.91 7.24
CA GLN A 41 12.81 3.74 8.33
C GLN A 41 13.09 2.93 9.61
N HIS A 42 12.33 1.85 9.84
CA HIS A 42 12.53 0.95 10.97
C HIS A 42 13.62 -0.11 10.71
N CYS A 43 13.76 -0.61 9.48
CA CYS A 43 14.72 -1.67 9.13
C CYS A 43 16.12 -1.14 8.79
N CYS A 44 16.23 0.05 8.20
CA CYS A 44 17.47 0.59 7.62
C CYS A 44 18.05 1.79 8.39
N GLN A 45 17.59 2.04 9.62
CA GLN A 45 18.00 3.19 10.43
C GLN A 45 19.51 3.26 10.72
N SER A 46 20.25 2.17 10.46
CA SER A 46 21.66 2.00 10.80
C SER A 46 22.64 2.10 9.62
N SER A 47 22.21 2.18 8.34
CA SER A 47 23.13 1.95 7.20
C SER A 47 23.09 2.95 6.04
N LEU A 48 22.41 4.10 6.14
CA LEU A 48 22.17 4.95 4.95
C LEU A 48 22.55 6.42 5.10
N SER A 49 23.40 6.88 4.18
CA SER A 49 23.70 8.29 3.94
C SER A 49 22.46 9.02 3.39
N PRO A 50 22.13 10.24 3.88
CA PRO A 50 20.92 10.98 3.51
C PRO A 50 20.85 11.45 2.03
N LEU A 51 21.90 11.23 1.24
CA LEU A 51 22.07 11.85 -0.09
C LEU A 51 21.57 10.98 -1.27
N ASN A 52 21.44 9.66 -1.09
CA ASN A 52 20.96 8.72 -2.12
C ASN A 52 20.09 7.67 -1.46
N PHE A 53 18.87 8.06 -1.10
CA PHE A 53 17.93 7.17 -0.45
C PHE A 53 16.95 6.56 -1.48
N PRO A 54 17.00 5.25 -1.76
CA PRO A 54 16.18 4.60 -2.78
C PRO A 54 14.72 4.37 -2.33
N HIS A 55 14.15 5.26 -1.51
CA HIS A 55 12.77 5.11 -1.01
C HIS A 55 11.76 5.02 -2.17
N ASN A 56 11.93 5.88 -3.18
CA ASN A 56 11.06 5.90 -4.35
C ASN A 56 11.23 4.63 -5.21
N ASP A 57 12.42 4.03 -5.23
CA ASP A 57 12.69 2.81 -5.99
C ASP A 57 12.06 1.60 -5.31
N VAL A 58 12.11 1.51 -3.98
CA VAL A 58 11.42 0.46 -3.22
C VAL A 58 9.91 0.54 -3.40
N VAL A 59 9.33 1.74 -3.29
CA VAL A 59 7.90 1.96 -3.54
C VAL A 59 7.54 1.57 -4.97
N ARG A 60 8.35 1.98 -5.96
CA ARG A 60 8.12 1.64 -7.38
C ARG A 60 8.20 0.13 -7.60
N PHE A 61 9.17 -0.55 -6.99
CA PHE A 61 9.31 -2.00 -7.05
C PHE A 61 8.07 -2.69 -6.45
N VAL A 62 7.64 -2.29 -5.26
CA VAL A 62 6.45 -2.85 -4.59
C VAL A 62 5.20 -2.66 -5.45
N LEU A 63 4.99 -1.47 -6.00
CA LEU A 63 3.87 -1.18 -6.90
C LEU A 63 3.95 -2.00 -8.19
N GLN A 64 5.14 -2.23 -8.72
CA GLN A 64 5.36 -3.06 -9.90
C GLN A 64 5.12 -4.55 -9.62
N GLN A 65 5.47 -5.04 -8.42
CA GLN A 65 5.11 -6.40 -8.03
C GLN A 65 3.59 -6.52 -7.90
N HIS A 66 2.92 -5.51 -7.32
CA HIS A 66 1.46 -5.47 -7.26
C HIS A 66 0.78 -5.45 -8.63
N SER A 67 1.31 -4.73 -9.61
CA SER A 67 0.74 -4.69 -10.96
C SER A 67 0.95 -5.99 -11.73
N ARG A 68 1.96 -6.80 -11.35
CA ARG A 68 2.23 -8.13 -11.91
C ARG A 68 1.46 -9.25 -11.22
N MET A 69 0.78 -8.98 -10.10
CA MET A 69 -0.04 -9.99 -9.43
C MET A 69 -1.28 -10.32 -10.25
N PRO A 70 -1.69 -11.60 -10.28
CA PRO A 70 -2.94 -11.98 -10.89
C PRO A 70 -4.12 -11.39 -10.11
N ASP A 71 -5.21 -11.08 -10.82
CA ASP A 71 -6.30 -10.24 -10.31
C ASP A 71 -6.92 -10.79 -9.01
N TYR A 72 -7.03 -12.11 -8.88
CA TYR A 72 -7.55 -12.77 -7.69
C TYR A 72 -6.73 -12.52 -6.41
N LEU A 73 -5.44 -12.18 -6.52
CA LEU A 73 -4.55 -11.80 -5.42
C LEU A 73 -4.47 -10.27 -5.26
N ARG A 74 -4.60 -9.55 -6.38
CA ARG A 74 -4.53 -8.09 -6.39
C ARG A 74 -5.70 -7.46 -5.62
N PHE A 75 -6.92 -7.93 -5.88
CA PHE A 75 -8.13 -7.43 -5.19
C PHE A 75 -8.07 -7.56 -3.67
N PRO A 76 -7.78 -8.74 -3.08
CA PRO A 76 -7.72 -8.88 -1.64
C PRO A 76 -6.64 -8.00 -1.02
N ILE A 77 -5.46 -7.84 -1.65
CA ILE A 77 -4.44 -6.95 -1.07
C ILE A 77 -4.89 -5.48 -1.12
N ILE A 78 -5.49 -5.01 -2.22
CA ILE A 78 -6.06 -3.65 -2.26
C ILE A 78 -7.11 -3.48 -1.16
N PHE A 79 -8.02 -4.45 -1.02
CA PHE A 79 -9.07 -4.41 -0.01
C PHE A 79 -8.50 -4.37 1.41
N LEU A 80 -7.50 -5.21 1.71
CA LEU A 80 -6.82 -5.23 3.00
C LEU A 80 -6.09 -3.91 3.28
N THR A 81 -5.40 -3.34 2.28
CA THR A 81 -4.69 -2.06 2.42
C THR A 81 -5.66 -0.90 2.63
N LEU A 82 -6.84 -0.94 2.01
CA LEU A 82 -7.92 0.01 2.29
C LEU A 82 -8.49 -0.18 3.71
N PHE A 83 -8.72 -1.43 4.13
CA PHE A 83 -9.15 -1.74 5.49
C PHE A 83 -8.13 -1.23 6.51
N PHE A 84 -6.84 -1.37 6.23
CA PHE A 84 -5.76 -0.81 7.03
C PHE A 84 -5.84 0.71 7.12
N ASN A 85 -6.04 1.41 6.01
CA ASN A 85 -6.19 2.86 6.01
C ASN A 85 -7.43 3.30 6.79
N PHE A 86 -8.55 2.60 6.64
CA PHE A 86 -9.81 2.90 7.34
C PHE A 86 -9.73 2.63 8.85
N TRP A 87 -9.03 1.56 9.24
CA TRP A 87 -8.75 1.25 10.63
C TRP A 87 -7.98 2.38 11.34
N GLY A 88 -7.03 3.01 10.64
CA GLY A 88 -6.34 4.20 11.14
C GLY A 88 -7.26 5.40 11.36
N ILE A 89 -8.27 5.57 10.50
CA ILE A 89 -9.31 6.61 10.68
C ILE A 89 -10.18 6.29 11.91
N ILE A 90 -10.62 5.04 12.07
CA ILE A 90 -11.48 4.64 13.19
C ILE A 90 -10.76 4.78 14.54
N ILE A 91 -9.53 4.31 14.66
CA ILE A 91 -8.82 4.28 15.95
C ILE A 91 -8.10 5.58 16.25
N MET A 92 -7.41 6.17 15.27
CA MET A 92 -6.54 7.35 15.46
C MET A 92 -7.13 8.65 14.90
N GLY A 93 -8.33 8.62 14.31
CA GLY A 93 -9.02 9.82 13.81
C GLY A 93 -8.42 10.44 12.54
N SER A 94 -7.38 9.84 11.96
CA SER A 94 -6.72 10.35 10.75
C SER A 94 -6.24 9.20 9.86
N PRO A 95 -6.26 9.38 8.53
CA PRO A 95 -5.84 8.32 7.62
C PRO A 95 -4.34 8.06 7.78
N PHE A 96 -3.93 6.80 7.66
CA PHE A 96 -2.58 6.32 7.95
C PHE A 96 -1.47 7.15 7.27
N HIS A 97 -1.72 7.58 6.02
CA HIS A 97 -0.76 8.36 5.24
C HIS A 97 -0.51 9.79 5.79
N ARG A 98 -1.40 10.34 6.63
CA ARG A 98 -1.23 11.65 7.27
C ARG A 98 -0.77 11.55 8.73
N GLN A 99 -0.61 10.34 9.26
CA GLN A 99 -0.23 10.14 10.65
C GLN A 99 1.27 10.42 10.88
N PRO A 100 1.63 11.04 12.03
CA PRO A 100 3.02 11.15 12.44
C PRO A 100 3.67 9.77 12.56
N HIS A 101 4.99 9.71 12.34
CA HIS A 101 5.73 8.45 12.23
C HIS A 101 5.53 7.50 13.43
N THR A 102 5.45 8.05 14.64
CA THR A 102 5.20 7.28 15.87
C THR A 102 3.86 6.55 15.86
N LEU A 103 2.78 7.23 15.43
CA LEU A 103 1.45 6.63 15.31
C LEU A 103 1.37 5.59 14.20
N ARG A 104 2.07 5.83 13.07
CA ARG A 104 2.19 4.83 12.00
C ARG A 104 2.82 3.54 12.50
N LEU A 105 3.91 3.63 13.27
CA LEU A 105 4.56 2.46 13.85
C LEU A 105 3.68 1.73 14.87
N GLN A 106 2.92 2.46 15.69
CA GLN A 106 1.96 1.84 16.61
C GLN A 106 0.88 1.07 15.85
N GLN A 107 0.34 1.64 14.77
CA GLN A 107 -0.66 0.95 13.95
C GLN A 107 -0.08 -0.29 13.26
N ILE A 108 1.15 -0.20 12.71
CA ILE A 108 1.86 -1.37 12.15
C ILE A 108 2.06 -2.44 13.22
N SER A 109 2.55 -2.06 14.41
CA SER A 109 2.78 -3.00 15.51
C SER A 109 1.48 -3.65 16.00
N ALA A 110 0.38 -2.90 16.08
CA ALA A 110 -0.93 -3.43 16.42
C ALA A 110 -1.41 -4.47 15.40
N TRP A 111 -1.16 -4.24 14.11
CA TRP A 111 -1.50 -5.18 13.05
C TRP A 111 -0.58 -6.41 13.00
N LYS A 112 0.71 -6.24 13.28
CA LYS A 112 1.66 -7.36 13.45
C LYS A 112 1.28 -8.26 14.63
N ASN A 113 0.70 -7.67 15.68
CA ASN A 113 0.23 -8.38 16.87
C ASN A 113 -1.28 -8.71 16.82
N ALA A 114 -1.98 -8.42 15.72
CA ALA A 114 -3.41 -8.65 15.61
C ALA A 114 -3.71 -10.16 15.66
N ARG A 115 -4.86 -10.51 16.24
CA ARG A 115 -5.32 -11.90 16.37
C ARG A 115 -5.59 -12.54 15.01
N LEU A 116 -6.02 -11.75 14.03
CA LEU A 116 -6.28 -12.18 12.65
C LEU A 116 -4.97 -12.47 11.91
N SER A 117 -4.80 -13.70 11.40
CA SER A 117 -3.60 -14.10 10.64
C SER A 117 -3.38 -13.24 9.40
N ILE A 118 -4.46 -12.91 8.71
CA ILE A 118 -4.45 -12.12 7.46
C ILE A 118 -3.79 -10.75 7.67
N CYS A 119 -4.04 -10.09 8.81
CA CYS A 119 -3.40 -8.81 9.15
C CYS A 119 -1.88 -8.97 9.32
N ARG A 120 -1.45 -10.03 10.01
CA ARG A 120 -0.03 -10.32 10.21
C ARG A 120 0.66 -10.70 8.91
N ASP A 121 -0.02 -11.49 8.08
CA ASP A 121 0.51 -11.97 6.81
C ASP A 121 0.63 -10.81 5.80
N LEU A 122 -0.30 -9.85 5.82
CA LEU A 122 -0.16 -8.60 5.05
C LEU A 122 1.09 -7.82 5.46
N MET A 123 1.33 -7.66 6.76
CA MET A 123 2.53 -6.96 7.26
C MET A 123 3.80 -7.71 6.86
N ARG A 124 3.83 -9.04 7.01
CA ARG A 124 4.96 -9.88 6.56
C ARG A 124 5.18 -9.81 5.06
N PHE A 125 4.10 -9.74 4.28
CA PHE A 125 4.17 -9.62 2.83
C PHE A 125 4.87 -8.31 2.43
N TYR A 126 4.46 -7.18 2.99
CA TYR A 126 5.12 -5.89 2.75
C TYR A 126 6.56 -5.87 3.28
N GLU A 127 6.84 -6.41 4.46
CA GLU A 127 8.21 -6.53 5.00
C GLU A 127 9.10 -7.36 4.05
N SER A 128 8.60 -8.49 3.55
CA SER A 128 9.35 -9.35 2.62
C SER A 128 9.68 -8.62 1.32
N LEU A 129 8.72 -7.88 0.75
CA LEU A 129 8.96 -7.09 -0.46
C LEU A 129 10.01 -6.00 -0.25
N VAL A 130 9.95 -5.30 0.88
CA VAL A 130 10.93 -4.26 1.22
C VAL A 130 12.32 -4.86 1.38
N VAL A 131 12.44 -5.99 2.09
CA VAL A 131 13.72 -6.70 2.26
C VAL A 131 14.27 -7.21 0.93
N LEU A 132 13.43 -7.80 0.08
CA LEU A 132 13.83 -8.28 -1.24
C LEU A 132 14.30 -7.12 -2.13
N CYS A 133 13.59 -6.00 -2.11
CA CYS A 133 14.00 -4.82 -2.87
C CYS A 133 15.32 -4.26 -2.36
N TRP A 134 15.50 -4.21 -1.04
CA TRP A 134 16.74 -3.77 -0.41
C TRP A 134 17.92 -4.66 -0.81
N GLN A 135 17.73 -5.98 -0.78
CA GLN A 135 18.75 -6.94 -1.21
C GLN A 135 19.05 -6.81 -2.71
N SER A 136 18.03 -6.62 -3.54
CA SER A 136 18.20 -6.36 -4.98
C SER A 136 18.95 -5.06 -5.25
N TYR A 137 18.72 -4.01 -4.45
CA TYR A 137 19.44 -2.75 -4.56
C TYR A 137 20.93 -2.93 -4.24
N GLN A 138 21.25 -3.62 -3.14
CA GLN A 138 22.63 -3.91 -2.74
C GLN A 138 23.40 -4.70 -3.81
N ILE A 139 22.75 -5.65 -4.48
CA ILE A 139 23.35 -6.43 -5.58
C ILE A 139 23.70 -5.51 -6.76
N ASN A 140 22.77 -4.65 -7.18
CA ASN A 140 22.98 -3.73 -8.31
C ASN A 140 24.02 -2.63 -8.04
N THR A 141 24.32 -2.31 -6.78
CA THR A 141 25.37 -1.32 -6.42
C THR A 141 26.77 -1.92 -6.35
N LEU A 142 26.92 -3.24 -6.44
CA LEU A 142 28.19 -3.95 -6.38
C LEU A 142 28.71 -4.41 -7.77
N GLU A 143 27.91 -4.23 -8.82
CA GLU A 143 28.30 -4.37 -10.24
C GLU A 143 28.73 -3.02 -10.84
#